data_AF-A0A843F2M5-F1
#
_entry.id   AF-A0A843F2M5-F1
#
_cell.length_a   1.000
_cell.length_b   1.000
_cell.length_c   1.000
_cell.angle_alpha   90.00
_cell.angle_beta   90.00
_cell.angle_gamma   90.00
#
_symmetry.space_group_name_H-M   'P 1'
#
loop_
_entity.id
_entity.type
_entity.pdbx_description
1 polymer ?
#
loop_
_entity_poly.entity_id
_entity_poly.type
_entity_poly.pdbx_seq_one_letter_code
_entity_poly.pdbx_strand_id
1 'polypeptide(L)' 'MLRINKKYLEILKNPYESEFIELTSNKCPKCQRARVGNYRIIFNVSESKKQIEIKDIIPRENKYRLF' A
#
# COMPACT_ATOMS: atom_id res chain seq x y z
N MET A 1 14.52 -7.78 0.03
CA MET A 1 13.28 -8.59 0.13
C MET A 1 12.73 -8.71 1.56
N LEU A 2 13.54 -9.07 2.57
CA LEU A 2 13.07 -9.27 3.96
C LEU A 2 12.18 -8.14 4.53
N ARG A 3 12.55 -6.87 4.29
CA ARG A 3 11.80 -5.71 4.82
C ARG A 3 10.43 -5.51 4.17
N ILE A 4 10.29 -5.85 2.88
CA ILE A 4 9.02 -5.76 2.15
C ILE A 4 8.08 -6.86 2.67
N ASN A 5 8.56 -8.08 2.82
CA ASN A 5 7.76 -9.18 3.38
C ASN A 5 7.31 -8.87 4.80
N LYS A 6 8.20 -8.31 5.65
CA LYS A 6 7.82 -7.90 7.00
C LYS A 6 6.68 -6.87 6.97
N LYS A 7 6.80 -5.81 6.17
CA LYS A 7 5.74 -4.79 6.06
C LYS A 7 4.45 -5.35 5.45
N TYR A 8 4.57 -6.25 4.46
CA TYR A 8 3.42 -6.95 3.90
C TYR A 8 2.65 -7.73 4.98
N LEU A 9 3.35 -8.46 5.86
CA LEU A 9 2.72 -9.15 6.98
C LEU A 9 2.09 -8.19 8.00
N GLU A 10 2.68 -7.02 8.23
CA GLU A 10 2.08 -5.96 9.07
C GLU A 10 0.76 -5.47 8.46
N ILE A 11 0.74 -5.18 7.14
CA ILE A 11 -0.48 -4.81 6.40
C ILE A 11 -1.55 -5.90 6.53
N LEU A 12 -1.19 -7.18 6.39
CA LEU A 12 -2.16 -8.27 6.52
C LEU A 12 -2.74 -8.40 7.93
N LYS A 13 -1.96 -8.05 8.97
CA LYS A 13 -2.42 -8.10 10.37
C LYS A 13 -3.35 -6.94 10.70
N ASN A 14 -3.00 -5.73 10.27
CA ASN A 14 -3.80 -4.54 10.48
C ASN A 14 -3.64 -3.58 9.30
N PRO A 15 -4.55 -3.59 8.31
CA PRO A 15 -4.41 -2.75 7.14
C PRO A 15 -4.84 -1.29 7.39
N TYR A 16 -5.23 -0.93 8.61
CA TYR A 16 -5.66 0.42 8.98
C TYR A 16 -4.69 1.10 9.94
N GLU A 17 -3.42 0.68 9.97
CA GLU A 17 -2.41 1.37 10.76
C GLU A 17 -2.28 2.84 10.34
N SER A 18 -2.16 3.73 11.32
CA SER A 18 -2.07 5.18 11.11
C SER A 18 -0.84 5.62 10.31
N GLU A 19 0.18 4.78 10.21
CA GLU A 19 1.35 5.04 9.37
C GLU A 19 1.09 4.81 7.87
N PHE A 20 0.01 4.12 7.51
CA PHE A 20 -0.42 3.96 6.12
C PHE A 20 -1.18 5.20 5.68
N ILE A 21 -0.79 5.73 4.53
CA ILE A 21 -1.31 7.01 4.04
C ILE A 21 -2.19 6.74 2.83
N GLU A 22 -3.39 7.32 2.80
CA GLU A 22 -4.24 7.28 1.61
C GLU A 22 -3.56 7.92 0.40
N LEU A 23 -3.72 7.29 -0.76
CA LEU A 23 -3.30 7.85 -2.03
C LEU A 23 -4.39 8.74 -2.58
N THR A 24 -4.06 10.01 -2.77
CA THR A 24 -4.84 10.93 -3.59
C THR A 24 -4.62 10.59 -5.06
N SER A 25 -5.26 9.52 -5.54
CA SER A 25 -5.19 9.01 -6.90
C SER A 25 -6.60 8.90 -7.49
N ASN A 26 -6.79 9.42 -8.69
CA ASN A 26 -8.05 9.25 -9.43
C ASN A 26 -8.22 7.81 -9.93
N LYS A 27 -7.12 7.08 -10.17
CA LYS A 27 -7.13 5.69 -10.62
C LYS A 27 -7.47 4.72 -9.49
N CYS A 28 -7.06 5.03 -8.27
CA CYS A 28 -7.38 4.22 -7.10
C CYS A 28 -7.68 5.10 -5.88
N PRO A 29 -8.92 5.61 -5.76
CA PRO A 29 -9.30 6.54 -4.70
C PRO A 29 -9.34 5.92 -3.30
N LYS A 30 -9.39 4.59 -3.21
CA LYS A 30 -9.37 3.84 -1.94
C LYS A 30 -8.01 3.21 -1.62
N CYS A 31 -7.00 3.48 -2.44
CA CYS A 31 -5.68 2.91 -2.21
C CYS A 31 -4.99 3.62 -1.05
N GLN A 32 -4.22 2.83 -0.31
CA GLN A 32 -3.30 3.27 0.72
C GLN A 32 -1.87 2.92 0.31
N ARG A 33 -0.90 3.59 0.91
CA ARG A 33 0.53 3.34 0.72
C ARG A 33 1.23 3.09 2.05
N ALA A 34 1.97 1.99 2.11
CA ALA A 34 2.90 1.69 3.20
C ALA A 34 4.34 1.96 2.75
N ARG A 35 5.14 2.64 3.58
CA ARG A 35 6.54 2.93 3.28
C ARG A 35 7.45 1.78 3.71
N VAL A 36 8.35 1.36 2.81
CA VAL A 36 9.41 0.40 3.11
C VAL A 36 10.74 0.89 2.55
N GLY A 37 11.49 1.66 3.34
CA GLY A 37 12.76 2.26 2.89
C GLY A 37 12.54 3.17 1.67
N ASN A 38 13.14 2.78 0.54
CA ASN A 38 13.04 3.46 -0.75
C ASN A 38 11.92 2.92 -1.65
N TYR A 39 11.06 2.05 -1.14
CA TYR A 39 9.89 1.51 -1.83
C TYR A 39 8.59 1.88 -1.11
N ARG A 40 7.47 1.73 -1.82
CA ARG A 40 6.12 1.81 -1.29
C ARG A 40 5.32 0.60 -1.75
N ILE A 41 4.57 0.02 -0.82
CA ILE A 41 3.55 -0.99 -1.14
C ILE A 41 2.22 -0.24 -1.29
N ILE A 42 1.58 -0.39 -2.44
CA ILE A 42 0.28 0.19 -2.76
C ILE A 42 -0.76 -0.90 -2.59
N PHE A 43 -1.78 -0.67 -1.78
CA PHE A 43 -2.80 -1.66 -1.50
C PHE A 43 -4.16 -1.01 -1.29
N ASN A 44 -5.22 -1.79 -1.39
CA ASN A 44 -6.59 -1.38 -1.09
C ASN A 44 -7.25 -2.41 -0.18
N VAL A 45 -8.07 -1.97 0.74
CA VAL A 45 -8.88 -2.84 1.60
C VAL A 45 -10.29 -2.89 1.04
N SER A 46 -10.70 -4.05 0.55
CA SER A 46 -12.07 -4.29 0.11
C SER A 46 -12.87 -4.89 1.27
N GLU A 47 -13.60 -4.04 1.99
CA GLU A 47 -14.41 -4.47 3.13
C GLU A 47 -15.51 -5.44 2.73
N SER A 48 -16.17 -5.20 1.59
CA SER A 48 -17.23 -6.08 1.07
C SER A 48 -16.73 -7.49 0.75
N LYS A 49 -15.48 -7.60 0.27
CA LYS A 49 -14.85 -8.88 -0.06
C LYS A 49 -14.04 -9.46 1.10
N LYS A 50 -13.86 -8.71 2.20
CA LYS A 50 -12.95 -9.02 3.32
C LYS A 50 -11.54 -9.37 2.85
N GLN A 51 -11.03 -8.61 1.89
CA GLN A 51 -9.76 -8.88 1.21
C GLN A 51 -8.88 -7.64 1.19
N ILE A 52 -7.57 -7.86 1.31
CA ILE A 52 -6.55 -6.84 1.05
C ILE A 52 -5.96 -7.14 -0.32
N GLU A 53 -6.02 -6.17 -1.21
CA GLU A 53 -5.49 -6.30 -2.56
C GLU A 53 -4.22 -5.46 -2.68
N ILE A 54 -3.08 -6.13 -2.88
CA ILE A 54 -1.82 -5.43 -3.22
C ILE A 54 -1.89 -5.05 -4.69
N LYS A 55 -1.86 -3.75 -4.99
CA LYS A 55 -1.92 -3.22 -6.35
C LYS A 55 -0.55 -3.17 -6.99
N ASP A 56 0.46 -2.70 -6.25
CA ASP A 56 1.81 -2.53 -6.78
C ASP A 56 2.85 -2.36 -5.66
N ILE A 57 4.14 -2.52 -6.00
CA ILE A 57 5.29 -2.20 -5.14
C ILE A 57 6.25 -1.33 -5.95
N ILE A 58 6.22 -0.02 -5.68
CA ILE A 58 6.92 0.97 -6.50
C ILE A 58 8.10 1.63 -5.77
N PRO A 59 9.19 2.00 -6.47
CA PRO A 59 10.21 2.88 -5.91
C PRO A 59 9.65 4.24 -5.51
N ARG A 60 10.15 4.81 -4.42
CA ARG A 60 9.70 6.08 -3.85
C ARG A 60 9.95 7.27 -4.78
N GLU A 61 11.04 7.21 -5.54
CA GLU A 61 11.48 8.24 -6.50
C GLU A 61 10.53 8.37 -7.69
N ASN A 62 9.77 7.31 -7.97
CA ASN A 62 8.69 7.36 -8.94
C ASN A 62 7.57 8.21 -8.33
N LYS A 63 7.55 9.51 -8.66
CA LYS A 63 6.40 10.39 -8.42
C LYS A 63 5.18 9.66 -9.00
N TYR A 64 4.07 9.60 -8.25
CA TYR A 64 2.86 8.80 -8.44
C TYR A 64 2.17 8.81 -9.82
N ARG A 65 2.85 9.10 -10.94
CA ARG A 65 2.37 9.06 -12.33
C ARG A 65 1.65 7.75 -12.69
N LEU A 66 1.88 6.68 -11.94
CA LEU A 66 1.22 5.39 -12.12
C LEU A 66 -0.19 5.34 -11.49
N PHE A 67 -0.51 6.21 -10.53
CA PHE A 67 -1.77 6.24 -9.77
C PHE A 67 -2.33 7.65 -9.60
#